data_AF-A0A0L7RIG7-F1
#
_entry.id   AF-A0A0L7RIG7-F1
#
_cell.length_a   1.000
_cell.length_b   1.000
_cell.length_c   1.000
_cell.angle_alpha   90.00
_cell.angle_beta   90.00
_cell.angle_gamma   90.00
#
_symmetry.space_group_name_H-M   'P 1'
#
loop_
_entity.id
_entity.type
_entity.pdbx_description
1 polymer ?
#
loop_
_entity_poly.entity_id
_entity_poly.type
_entity_poly.pdbx_seq_one_letter_code
_entity_poly.pdbx_strand_id
1 'polypeptide(L)' 'MWTEWLFQRDNDPEHSSKLVKTLLMEQIVNFTNETELMRKITKVWSEIPAEFFVRLIESMPPRSHEVIKSKVSSTSY' A
#
# COMPACT_ATOMS: atom_id res chain seq x y z
N MET A 1 -18.07 9.16 16.29
CA MET A 1 -16.66 9.53 16.47
C MET A 1 -15.92 8.23 16.75
N TRP A 2 -14.95 7.84 15.92
CA TRP A 2 -14.16 6.63 16.19
C TRP A 2 -13.37 6.88 17.48
N THR A 3 -13.58 6.06 18.50
CA THR A 3 -12.99 6.24 19.83
C THR A 3 -11.67 5.48 20.02
N GLU A 4 -11.28 4.64 19.06
CA GLU A 4 -10.07 3.81 19.14
C GLU A 4 -9.38 3.71 17.78
N TRP A 5 -8.04 3.63 17.78
CA TRP A 5 -7.22 3.45 16.59
C TRP A 5 -7.11 1.97 16.25
N LEU A 6 -7.52 1.58 15.04
CA LEU A 6 -7.38 0.23 14.51
C LEU A 6 -6.19 0.16 13.55
N PHE A 7 -5.21 -0.69 13.85
CA PHE A 7 -4.06 -0.93 12.98
C PHE A 7 -4.30 -2.17 12.11
N GLN A 8 -4.18 -2.02 10.78
CA GLN A 8 -4.31 -3.11 9.81
C GLN A 8 -2.98 -3.31 9.08
N ARG A 9 -2.54 -4.57 8.97
CA ARG A 9 -1.40 -5.03 8.17
C ARG A 9 -1.74 -6.39 7.57
N ASP A 10 -1.09 -6.75 6.47
CA ASP A 10 -1.13 -8.10 5.93
C ASP A 10 -0.25 -9.09 6.74
N ASN A 11 -0.26 -10.36 6.31
CA ASN A 11 0.46 -11.47 6.94
C ASN A 11 1.75 -11.83 6.18
N ASP A 12 2.39 -10.87 5.51
CA ASP A 12 3.54 -11.13 4.65
C ASP A 12 4.80 -11.57 5.45
N PRO A 13 5.40 -12.75 5.17
CA PRO A 13 6.64 -13.23 5.82
C PRO A 13 7.88 -12.36 5.52
N GLU A 14 7.85 -11.51 4.49
CA GLU A 14 8.91 -10.57 4.11
C GLU A 14 9.17 -9.48 5.14
N HIS A 15 8.20 -9.19 6.01
CA HIS A 15 8.42 -8.37 7.20
C HIS A 15 9.27 -9.07 8.29
N SER A 16 9.78 -10.28 8.03
CA SER A 16 10.66 -11.05 8.92
C SER A 16 11.93 -11.63 8.25
N SER A 17 12.19 -11.36 6.96
CA SER A 17 13.24 -12.06 6.19
C SER A 17 14.29 -11.14 5.55
N LYS A 18 15.57 -11.57 5.58
CA LYS A 18 16.74 -10.83 5.07
C LYS A 18 16.79 -10.70 3.53
N LEU A 19 16.07 -11.54 2.79
CA LEU A 19 16.21 -11.71 1.34
C LEU A 19 15.54 -10.60 0.51
N VAL A 20 14.53 -9.95 1.09
CA VAL A 20 13.69 -8.92 0.45
C VAL A 20 14.49 -7.68 0.07
N LYS A 21 15.50 -7.34 0.89
CA LYS A 21 16.39 -6.19 0.65
C LYS A 21 17.24 -6.34 -0.61
N THR A 22 17.54 -7.57 -1.03
CA THR A 22 18.47 -7.81 -2.15
C THR A 22 17.76 -7.73 -3.50
N LEU A 23 16.52 -8.21 -3.60
CA LEU A 23 15.75 -8.22 -4.85
C LEU A 23 15.11 -6.86 -5.19
N LEU A 24 14.77 -6.06 -4.19
CA LEU A 24 14.15 -4.73 -4.40
C LEU A 24 15.12 -3.72 -5.05
N MET A 25 16.44 -3.93 -4.90
CA MET A 25 17.46 -3.07 -5.51
C MET A 25 17.59 -3.24 -7.03
N GLU A 26 17.19 -4.37 -7.60
CA GLU A 26 17.36 -4.66 -9.04
C GLU A 26 16.25 -4.07 -9.92
N GLN A 27 15.10 -3.66 -9.34
CA GLN A 27 13.96 -3.14 -10.10
C GLN A 27 13.89 -1.60 -10.20
N ILE A 28 14.86 -0.88 -9.61
CA ILE A 28 14.97 0.59 -9.71
C ILE A 28 15.66 0.96 -11.04
N VAL A 29 15.04 0.60 -12.16
CA VAL A 29 15.54 0.99 -13.49
C VAL A 29 14.80 2.25 -13.91
N ASN A 30 15.44 3.40 -13.62
CA ASN A 30 15.30 4.75 -14.24
C ASN A 30 15.45 5.93 -13.24
N PHE A 31 16.32 5.81 -12.25
CA PHE A 31 16.73 6.95 -11.40
C PHE A 31 18.26 6.99 -11.31
N THR A 32 18.83 8.19 -11.36
CA THR A 32 20.31 8.36 -11.46
C THR A 32 21.02 7.97 -10.16
N ASN A 33 20.32 8.02 -9.01
CA ASN A 33 20.77 7.50 -7.72
C ASN A 33 19.58 7.36 -6.74
N GLU A 34 19.79 6.62 -5.65
CA GLU A 34 18.81 6.37 -4.58
C GLU A 34 18.27 7.67 -3.95
N THR A 35 19.13 8.68 -3.77
CA THR A 35 18.73 9.97 -3.18
C THR A 35 17.70 10.70 -4.05
N GLU A 36 17.88 10.67 -5.37
CA GLU A 36 16.93 11.29 -6.30
C GLU A 36 15.59 10.55 -6.31
N LEU A 37 15.61 9.21 -6.29
CA LEU A 37 14.41 8.40 -6.16
C LEU A 37 13.66 8.75 -4.88
N MET A 38 14.34 8.71 -3.73
CA MET A 38 13.73 9.00 -2.43
C MET A 38 13.14 10.40 -2.39
N ARG A 39 13.86 11.41 -2.91
CA ARG A 39 13.34 12.78 -3.00
C ARG A 39 12.06 12.87 -3.84
N LYS A 40 12.00 12.17 -4.97
CA LYS A 40 10.81 12.16 -5.84
C LYS A 40 9.64 11.43 -5.19
N ILE A 41 9.88 10.28 -4.55
CA ILE A 41 8.85 9.54 -3.79
C ILE A 41 8.31 10.40 -2.66
N THR A 42 9.18 11.02 -1.84
CA THR A 42 8.75 11.89 -0.75
C THR A 42 7.91 13.07 -1.24
N LYS A 43 8.33 13.69 -2.36
CA LYS A 43 7.56 14.78 -2.98
C LYS A 43 6.16 14.31 -3.38
N VAL A 44 6.07 13.25 -4.18
CA VAL A 44 4.78 12.69 -4.63
C VAL A 44 3.90 12.33 -3.44
N TRP A 45 4.46 11.65 -2.44
CA TRP A 45 3.74 11.26 -1.22
C TRP A 45 3.18 12.47 -0.47
N SER A 46 3.97 13.54 -0.32
CA SER A 46 3.54 14.76 0.36
C SER A 46 2.47 15.57 -0.39
N GLU A 47 2.35 15.36 -1.70
CA GLU A 47 1.37 16.04 -2.56
C GLU A 47 0.04 15.27 -2.64
N ILE A 48 -0.06 14.04 -2.08
CA ILE A 48 -1.31 13.29 -2.08
C ILE A 48 -2.30 13.95 -1.12
N PRO A 49 -3.49 14.37 -1.58
CA PRO A 49 -4.48 15.03 -0.75
C PRO A 49 -5.09 14.07 0.28
N ALA A 50 -5.40 14.57 1.48
CA ALA A 50 -5.94 13.77 2.57
C ALA A 50 -7.24 13.04 2.17
N GLU A 51 -8.06 13.69 1.34
CA GLU A 51 -9.32 13.19 0.82
C GLU A 51 -9.14 11.95 -0.04
N PHE A 52 -7.98 11.77 -0.66
CA PHE A 52 -7.66 10.55 -1.40
C PHE A 52 -7.61 9.34 -0.46
N PHE A 53 -6.96 9.47 0.70
CA PHE A 53 -6.89 8.40 1.69
C PHE A 53 -8.25 8.12 2.32
N VAL A 54 -9.05 9.16 2.59
CA VAL A 54 -10.42 8.99 3.09
C VAL A 54 -11.25 8.16 2.11
N ARG A 55 -11.22 8.48 0.81
CA ARG A 55 -11.94 7.70 -0.22
C ARG A 55 -11.46 6.25 -0.30
N LEU A 56 -10.17 6.00 -0.11
CA LEU A 56 -9.64 4.63 -0.09
C LEU A 56 -10.21 3.84 1.10
N ILE A 57 -10.22 4.44 2.29
CA ILE A 57 -10.78 3.83 3.51
C ILE A 57 -12.28 3.57 3.33
N GLU A 58 -13.02 4.57 2.83
CA GLU A 58 -14.46 4.45 2.58
C GLU A 58 -14.80 3.40 1.50
N SER A 59 -13.84 3.05 0.63
CA SER A 59 -14.01 1.98 -0.36
C SER A 59 -13.84 0.56 0.20
N MET A 60 -13.42 0.39 1.47
CA MET A 60 -13.23 -0.94 2.06
C MET A 60 -14.52 -1.76 2.18
N PRO A 61 -15.64 -1.24 2.72
CA PRO A 61 -16.88 -2.02 2.81
C PRO A 61 -17.40 -2.61 1.50
N PRO A 62 -17.50 -1.85 0.37
CA PRO A 62 -17.95 -2.44 -0.90
C PRO A 62 -16.97 -3.48 -1.45
N ARG A 63 -15.64 -3.31 -1.27
CA ARG A 63 -14.64 -4.33 -1.63
C ARG A 63 -14.87 -5.64 -0.87
N SER A 64 -15.08 -5.56 0.44
CA SER A 64 -15.39 -6.74 1.25
C SER A 64 -16.70 -7.40 0.83
N HIS A 65 -17.72 -6.61 0.45
CA HIS A 65 -18.98 -7.16 -0.04
C HIS A 65 -18.80 -7.97 -1.34
N GLU A 66 -18.00 -7.48 -2.28
CA GLU A 66 -17.71 -8.20 -3.52
C GLU A 66 -16.93 -9.51 -3.26
N VAL A 67 -16.01 -9.53 -2.29
CA VAL A 67 -15.32 -10.77 -1.88
C VAL A 67 -16.30 -11.79 -1.28
N ILE A 68 -17.27 -11.34 -0.48
CA ILE A 68 -18.30 -12.22 0.08
C ILE A 68 -19.16 -12.80 -1.05
N LYS A 69 -19.59 -11.95 -1.98
CA LYS A 69 -20.39 -12.34 -3.16
C LYS A 69 -19.64 -13.29 -4.08
N SER A 70 -18.33 -13.11 -4.25
CA SER A 70 -17.47 -13.99 -5.05
C SER A 70 -17.15 -15.32 -4.35
N LYS A 71 -17.67 -15.56 -3.13
CA LYS A 71 -17.33 -16.71 -2.29
C LYS A 71 -15.82 -16.81 -2.02
N VAL A 72 -15.22 -15.67 -1.65
CA VAL A 72 -13.79 -15.55 -1.29
C VAL A 72 -12.84 -15.72 -2.49
N SER A 73 -13.34 -15.47 -3.71
CA SER A 73 -12.51 -15.42 -4.92
C SER A 73 -11.99 -14.01 -5.18
N SER A 74 -11.05 -13.87 -6.12
CA SER A 74 -10.51 -12.56 -6.52
C SER A 74 -11.59 -11.64 -7.07
N THR A 75 -11.42 -10.34 -6.85
CA THR A 75 -12.33 -9.30 -7.35
C THR A 75 -11.56 -8.36 -8.28
N SER A 76 -12.25 -7.46 -8.98
CA SER A 76 -11.63 -6.49 -9.90
C SER A 76 -10.92 -5.31 -9.20
N TYR A 77 -10.87 -5.34 -7.87
CA TYR A 77 -10.40 -4.27 -7.01
C TYR A 77 -8.91 -4.34 -6.67
#